data_AF-A0A834USQ0-F1
#
_entry.id   AF-A0A834USQ0-F1
#
_cell.length_a   1.000
_cell.length_b   1.000
_cell.length_c   1.000
_cell.angle_alpha   90.00
_cell.angle_beta   90.00
_cell.angle_gamma   90.00
#
_symmetry.space_group_name_H-M   'P 1'
#
loop_
_entity.id
_entity.type
_entity.pdbx_description
1 polymer ?
#
loop_
_entity_poly.entity_id
_entity_poly.type
_entity_poly.pdbx_seq_one_letter_code
_entity_poly.pdbx_strand_id
1 'polypeptide(L)'
;MDLFWSTMKPVQIVLEDSDLKKSDIDDIVLVGGSSQIPKIQQLVKEFFNGKDPSCGINPDEAVAYGDTVQAGVLSDYQDTGDLLLLDVCPLTLGIETVAGVMTKLIPRNTVVPTKKSQIFSTASDNQPTVPIKVYEGKGPLKKDNHLPGTLDLTGIPPVESPRLKSLLR
;
A
#
# COMPACT_ATOMS: atom_id res chain seq x y z
N MET A 1 -6.13 13.58 23.89
CA MET A 1 -4.65 13.55 23.86
C MET A 1 -4.11 12.35 23.10
N ASP A 2 -4.73 11.17 23.20
CA ASP A 2 -4.30 9.94 22.49
C ASP A 2 -4.20 10.08 20.95
N LEU A 3 -5.20 10.71 20.32
CA LEU A 3 -5.26 10.87 18.85
C LEU A 3 -4.10 11.67 18.25
N PHE A 4 -3.49 12.60 18.98
CA PHE A 4 -2.33 13.32 18.46
C PHE A 4 -1.08 12.43 18.44
N TRP A 5 -0.90 11.60 19.47
CA TRP A 5 0.23 10.68 19.56
C TRP A 5 0.12 9.52 18.55
N SER A 6 -1.11 9.08 18.23
CA SER A 6 -1.33 8.03 17.25
C SER A 6 -0.82 8.40 15.85
N THR A 7 -0.70 9.70 15.53
CA THR A 7 -0.13 10.17 14.25
C THR A 7 1.35 9.87 14.08
N MET A 8 2.11 9.68 15.18
CA MET A 8 3.54 9.39 15.12
C MET A 8 3.85 7.94 14.77
N LYS A 9 2.90 7.02 15.02
CA LYS A 9 3.07 5.60 14.73
C LYS A 9 3.23 5.33 13.22
N PRO A 10 2.40 5.88 12.31
CA PRO A 10 2.65 5.82 10.88
C PRO A 10 4.00 6.41 10.45
N VAL A 11 4.41 7.55 11.02
CA VAL A 11 5.70 8.19 10.68
C VAL A 11 6.87 7.25 10.99
N GLN A 12 6.84 6.60 12.16
CA GLN A 12 7.85 5.61 12.52
C GLN A 12 7.87 4.42 11.55
N ILE A 13 6.69 3.89 11.19
CA ILE A 13 6.58 2.77 10.25
C ILE A 13 7.15 3.13 8.88
N VAL A 14 6.96 4.36 8.40
CA VAL A 14 7.50 4.82 7.11
C VAL A 14 9.03 4.92 7.15
N LEU A 15 9.60 5.42 8.25
CA LEU A 15 11.06 5.45 8.43
C LEU A 15 11.66 4.04 8.46
N GLU A 16 10.99 3.11 9.16
CA GLU A 16 11.40 1.70 9.21
C GLU A 16 11.30 1.03 7.83
N ASP A 17 10.22 1.28 7.08
CA ASP A 17 10.03 0.71 5.74
C ASP A 17 10.98 1.26 4.67
N SER A 18 11.52 2.47 4.89
CA SER A 18 12.46 3.12 3.98
C SER A 18 13.93 2.91 4.35
N ASP A 19 14.20 2.22 5.46
CA ASP A 19 15.53 2.07 6.05
C ASP A 19 16.26 3.42 6.30
N LEU A 20 15.50 4.49 6.54
CA LEU A 20 16.03 5.84 6.79
C LEU A 20 15.97 6.23 8.26
N LYS A 21 16.97 6.99 8.69
CA LYS A 21 16.99 7.60 10.01
C LYS A 21 16.34 8.98 9.95
N LYS A 22 15.92 9.47 11.11
CA LYS A 22 15.37 10.83 11.26
C LYS A 22 16.33 11.93 10.77
N SER A 23 17.64 11.68 10.84
CA SER A 23 18.69 12.59 10.35
C SER A 23 18.74 12.69 8.83
N ASP A 24 18.25 11.66 8.13
CA ASP A 24 18.36 11.53 6.68
C ASP A 24 17.18 12.21 5.98
N ILE A 25 16.22 12.76 6.75
CA ILE A 25 15.09 13.51 6.24
C ILE A 25 15.50 14.96 6.04
N ASP A 26 15.55 15.42 4.79
CA ASP A 26 16.01 16.77 4.42
C ASP A 26 14.96 17.86 4.61
N ASP A 27 13.68 17.56 4.42
CA ASP A 27 12.58 18.51 4.54
C ASP A 27 11.34 17.85 5.14
N ILE A 28 10.52 18.65 5.82
CA ILE A 28 9.25 18.21 6.41
C ILE A 28 8.15 19.10 5.84
N VAL A 29 7.32 18.55 4.96
CA VAL A 29 6.20 19.28 4.37
C VAL A 29 4.91 18.92 5.10
N LEU A 30 4.24 19.93 5.66
CA LEU A 30 2.94 19.77 6.32
C LEU A 30 1.80 20.09 5.35
N VAL A 31 0.87 19.15 5.19
CA VAL A 31 -0.28 19.27 4.29
C VAL A 31 -1.58 18.96 5.04
N GLY A 32 -2.66 19.63 4.65
CA GLY A 32 -4.00 19.54 5.22
C GLY A 32 -4.21 20.44 6.44
N GLY A 33 -5.40 21.02 6.58
CA GLY A 33 -5.69 22.02 7.61
C GLY A 33 -5.46 21.56 9.07
N SER A 34 -5.58 20.26 9.36
CA SER A 34 -5.25 19.73 10.71
C SER A 34 -3.77 19.85 11.07
N SER A 35 -2.87 19.98 10.09
CA SER A 35 -1.44 20.21 10.32
C SER A 35 -1.14 21.63 10.85
N GLN A 36 -2.10 22.54 10.76
CA GLN A 36 -2.00 23.89 11.32
C GLN A 36 -2.22 23.93 12.84
N ILE A 37 -2.67 22.82 13.45
CA ILE A 37 -2.83 22.72 14.91
C ILE A 37 -1.43 22.82 15.56
N PRO A 38 -1.20 23.79 16.48
CA PRO A 38 0.13 24.00 17.07
C PRO A 38 0.71 22.76 17.75
N LYS A 39 -0.16 21.91 18.32
CA LYS A 39 0.29 20.67 18.97
C LYS A 39 0.83 19.64 17.97
N ILE A 40 0.28 19.56 16.77
CA ILE A 40 0.81 18.67 15.71
C ILE A 40 2.19 19.15 15.27
N GLN A 41 2.35 20.45 15.02
CA GLN A 41 3.63 21.03 14.63
C GLN A 41 4.70 20.80 15.70
N GLN A 42 4.34 20.99 16.97
CA GLN A 42 5.22 20.70 18.10
C GLN A 42 5.64 19.22 18.12
N LEU A 43 4.69 18.29 17.98
CA LEU A 43 4.98 16.85 18.01
C LEU A 43 5.90 16.42 16.86
N VAL A 44 5.66 16.93 15.65
CA VAL A 44 6.51 16.65 14.48
C VAL A 44 7.92 17.22 14.72
N LYS A 45 8.03 18.46 15.20
CA LYS A 45 9.31 19.08 15.53
C LYS A 45 10.07 18.30 16.60
N GLU A 46 9.40 17.89 17.68
CA GLU A 46 9.97 17.04 18.73
C GLU A 46 10.42 15.68 18.17
N PHE A 47 9.60 15.06 17.31
CA PHE A 47 9.91 13.77 16.71
C PHE A 47 11.16 13.82 15.83
N PHE A 48 11.36 14.91 15.07
CA PHE A 48 12.52 15.13 14.21
C PHE A 48 13.63 15.97 14.87
N ASN A 49 13.80 15.84 16.19
CA ASN A 49 14.91 16.44 16.96
C ASN A 49 15.05 17.97 16.80
N GLY A 50 13.93 18.68 16.70
CA GLY A 50 13.90 20.14 16.59
C GLY A 50 13.90 20.68 15.16
N LYS A 51 13.84 19.82 14.13
CA LYS A 51 13.75 20.25 12.74
C LYS A 51 12.43 20.97 12.46
N ASP A 52 12.51 22.16 11.89
CA ASP A 52 11.34 22.97 11.53
C ASP A 52 10.72 22.49 10.20
N PRO A 53 9.38 22.39 10.10
CA PRO A 53 8.70 22.15 8.85
C PRO A 53 8.86 23.29 7.84
N SER A 54 8.79 22.97 6.56
CA SER A 54 8.93 23.92 5.46
C SER A 54 7.70 24.85 5.38
N CYS A 55 7.91 26.17 5.40
CA CYS A 55 6.83 27.18 5.41
C CYS A 55 6.39 27.67 4.02
N GLY A 56 6.99 27.18 2.94
CA GLY A 56 6.78 27.68 1.57
C GLY A 56 5.52 27.17 0.87
N ILE A 57 4.72 26.35 1.54
CA ILE A 57 3.61 25.61 0.94
C ILE A 57 2.33 25.88 1.73
N ASN A 58 1.26 26.28 1.02
CA ASN A 58 -0.06 26.41 1.63
C ASN A 58 -0.64 24.99 1.89
N PRO A 59 -0.85 24.58 3.15
CA PRO A 59 -1.26 23.22 3.47
C PRO A 59 -2.65 22.85 2.93
N ASP A 60 -3.52 23.83 2.68
CA ASP A 60 -4.90 23.59 2.22
C ASP A 60 -5.00 23.45 0.69
N GLU A 61 -4.00 23.95 -0.05
CA GLU A 61 -4.00 24.01 -1.52
C GLU A 61 -2.98 23.08 -2.17
N ALA A 62 -1.97 22.63 -1.43
CA ALA A 62 -0.84 21.85 -1.96
C ALA A 62 -1.26 20.62 -2.76
N VAL A 63 -2.28 19.89 -2.29
CA VAL A 63 -2.79 18.69 -2.97
C VAL A 63 -3.41 19.05 -4.32
N ALA A 64 -4.32 20.03 -4.35
CA ALA A 64 -4.99 20.46 -5.58
C ALA A 64 -4.00 21.04 -6.61
N TYR A 65 -2.95 21.72 -6.13
CA TYR A 65 -1.87 22.19 -6.99
C TYR A 65 -1.13 21.02 -7.66
N GLY A 66 -0.73 20.01 -6.88
CA GLY A 66 -0.09 18.80 -7.40
C GLY A 66 -0.95 18.04 -8.41
N ASP A 67 -2.25 17.89 -8.12
CA ASP A 67 -3.22 17.25 -9.01
C ASP A 67 -3.34 18.01 -10.35
N THR A 68 -3.33 19.35 -10.30
CA THR A 68 -3.41 20.19 -11.49
C THR A 68 -2.16 20.05 -12.36
N VAL A 69 -0.97 19.98 -11.75
CA VAL A 69 0.29 19.73 -12.46
C VAL A 69 0.25 18.35 -13.12
N GLN A 70 -0.16 17.31 -12.39
CA GLN A 70 -0.28 15.95 -12.93
C GLN A 70 -1.31 15.88 -14.08
N ALA A 71 -2.43 16.58 -13.97
CA ALA A 71 -3.44 16.67 -15.03
C ALA A 71 -2.89 17.38 -16.28
N GLY A 72 -2.08 18.42 -16.10
CA GLY A 72 -1.37 19.09 -17.19
C GLY A 72 -0.41 18.15 -17.93
N VAL A 73 0.37 17.37 -17.19
CA VAL A 73 1.30 16.35 -17.75
C VAL A 73 0.53 15.30 -18.55
N LEU A 74 -0.58 14.79 -18.00
CA LEU A 74 -1.43 13.80 -18.69
C LEU A 74 -2.16 14.35 -19.92
N SER A 75 -2.29 15.68 -20.03
CA SER A 75 -2.94 16.37 -21.15
C SER A 75 -1.95 16.88 -22.20
N ASP A 76 -0.67 16.50 -22.09
CA ASP A 76 0.43 16.99 -22.94
C ASP A 76 0.51 18.53 -23.01
N TYR A 77 0.23 19.21 -21.90
CA TYR A 77 0.31 20.68 -21.84
C TYR A 77 1.78 21.14 -21.94
N GLN A 78 2.06 22.05 -22.88
CA GLN A 78 3.40 22.30 -23.43
C GLN A 78 4.46 22.88 -22.47
N ASP A 79 4.11 23.21 -21.23
CA ASP A 79 5.01 23.82 -20.23
C ASP A 79 5.13 23.03 -18.90
N THR A 80 4.79 21.73 -18.90
CA THR A 80 4.77 20.93 -17.66
C THR A 80 6.10 20.26 -17.29
N GLY A 81 7.09 20.31 -18.17
CA GLY A 81 8.41 19.68 -17.97
C GLY A 81 8.36 18.15 -17.95
N ASP A 82 9.54 17.52 -17.98
CA ASP A 82 9.66 16.05 -17.89
C ASP A 82 9.50 15.60 -16.43
N LEU A 83 8.25 15.32 -16.01
CA LEU A 83 7.92 14.80 -14.69
C LEU A 83 7.89 13.26 -14.71
N LEU A 84 8.77 12.62 -13.93
CA LEU A 84 8.70 11.18 -13.65
C LEU A 84 8.12 10.95 -12.25
N LEU A 85 6.96 10.31 -12.18
CA LEU A 85 6.31 9.91 -10.93
C LEU A 85 6.40 8.38 -10.76
N LEU A 86 7.01 7.95 -9.65
CA LEU A 86 7.02 6.55 -9.22
C LEU A 86 6.27 6.45 -7.90
N ASP A 87 5.12 5.80 -7.92
CA ASP A 87 4.28 5.59 -6.73
C ASP A 87 4.23 4.11 -6.34
N VAL A 88 3.67 3.80 -5.17
CA VAL A 88 3.66 2.46 -4.59
C VAL A 88 2.29 2.03 -4.10
N CYS A 89 2.06 0.72 -4.01
CA CYS A 89 0.84 0.17 -3.40
C CYS A 89 0.90 0.23 -1.85
N PRO A 90 -0.07 0.83 -1.14
CA PRO A 90 0.04 1.08 0.31
C PRO A 90 -0.18 -0.16 1.19
N LEU A 91 -0.85 -1.19 0.67
CA LEU A 91 -1.19 -2.42 1.39
C LEU A 91 -0.65 -3.64 0.67
N THR A 92 -0.37 -4.70 1.42
CA THR A 92 0.01 -5.97 0.80
C THR A 92 -1.24 -6.62 0.23
N LEU A 93 -1.21 -6.94 -1.05
CA LEU A 93 -2.23 -7.75 -1.71
C LEU A 93 -1.84 -9.21 -1.64
N GLY A 94 -2.80 -10.06 -1.31
CA GLY A 94 -2.60 -11.49 -1.18
C GLY A 94 -3.89 -12.25 -1.35
N ILE A 95 -3.81 -13.56 -1.14
CA ILE A 95 -4.93 -14.49 -1.32
C ILE A 95 -5.10 -15.38 -0.11
N GLU A 96 -6.32 -15.86 0.10
CA GLU A 96 -6.54 -16.94 1.06
C GLU A 96 -5.97 -18.26 0.52
N THR A 97 -5.12 -18.90 1.32
CA THR A 97 -4.69 -20.29 1.15
C THR A 97 -5.34 -21.21 2.19
N VAL A 98 -5.03 -22.51 2.12
CA VAL A 98 -5.50 -23.53 3.07
C VAL A 98 -5.28 -23.06 4.52
N ALA A 99 -6.21 -23.41 5.40
CA ALA A 99 -6.22 -23.02 6.82
C ALA A 99 -6.39 -21.50 7.09
N GLY A 100 -6.82 -20.71 6.11
CA GLY A 100 -7.16 -19.30 6.31
C GLY A 100 -5.94 -18.38 6.45
N VAL A 101 -4.76 -18.86 6.05
CA VAL A 101 -3.52 -18.09 5.98
C VAL A 101 -3.54 -17.19 4.74
N MET A 102 -3.05 -15.95 4.87
CA MET A 102 -2.88 -15.05 3.74
C MET A 102 -1.52 -15.29 3.09
N THR A 103 -1.51 -15.73 1.83
CA THR A 103 -0.28 -15.76 1.02
C THR A 103 -0.12 -14.42 0.31
N LYS A 104 1.01 -13.74 0.56
CA LYS A 104 1.32 -12.42 -0.01
C LYS A 104 1.71 -12.55 -1.48
N LEU A 105 1.09 -11.75 -2.35
CA LEU A 105 1.38 -11.70 -3.79
C LEU A 105 2.15 -10.44 -4.17
N ILE A 106 1.63 -9.27 -3.77
CA ILE A 106 2.24 -7.96 -4.01
C ILE A 106 2.44 -7.31 -2.64
N PRO A 107 3.68 -7.22 -2.13
CA PRO A 107 3.96 -6.56 -0.86
C PRO A 107 3.57 -5.08 -0.88
N ARG A 108 3.27 -4.51 0.30
CA ARG A 108 3.14 -3.05 0.44
C ARG A 108 4.42 -2.36 0.02
N ASN A 109 4.32 -1.09 -0.38
CA ASN A 109 5.42 -0.26 -0.89
C ASN A 109 6.05 -0.79 -2.19
N THR A 110 5.40 -1.73 -2.90
CA THR A 110 5.83 -2.13 -4.25
C THR A 110 5.47 -1.05 -5.26
N VAL A 111 6.44 -0.64 -6.09
CA VAL A 111 6.25 0.37 -7.16
C VAL A 111 5.17 -0.08 -8.14
N VAL A 112 4.29 0.84 -8.52
CA VAL A 112 3.24 0.64 -9.53
C VAL A 112 3.59 1.37 -10.83
N PRO A 113 3.23 0.80 -12.01
CA PRO A 113 2.48 -0.44 -12.23
C PRO A 113 3.32 -1.71 -11.99
N THR A 114 2.71 -2.76 -11.43
CA THR A 114 3.35 -4.06 -11.20
C THR A 114 2.41 -5.23 -11.50
N LYS A 115 2.97 -6.41 -11.78
CA LYS A 115 2.20 -7.64 -12.03
C LYS A 115 2.81 -8.83 -11.30
N LYS A 116 1.94 -9.72 -10.81
CA LYS A 116 2.32 -11.02 -10.25
C LYS A 116 1.44 -12.10 -10.85
N SER A 117 2.05 -13.24 -11.17
CA SER A 117 1.34 -14.43 -11.65
C SER A 117 1.68 -15.61 -10.75
N GLN A 118 0.67 -16.40 -10.44
CA GLN A 118 0.80 -17.63 -9.67
C GLN A 118 -0.12 -18.68 -10.28
N ILE A 119 0.37 -19.91 -10.36
CA ILE A 119 -0.38 -21.05 -10.86
C ILE A 119 -1.25 -21.59 -9.73
N PHE A 120 -2.53 -21.84 -10.03
CA PHE A 120 -3.50 -22.46 -9.14
C PHE A 120 -3.96 -23.80 -9.71
N SER A 121 -4.53 -24.63 -8.84
CA SER A 121 -5.13 -25.89 -9.23
C SER A 121 -6.43 -26.13 -8.48
N THR A 122 -7.21 -27.08 -8.98
CA THR A 122 -8.41 -27.60 -8.33
C THR A 122 -8.06 -28.31 -7.02
N ALA A 123 -8.94 -28.21 -6.03
CA ALA A 123 -8.85 -28.92 -4.76
C ALA A 123 -9.58 -30.27 -4.80
N SER A 124 -10.57 -30.42 -5.70
CA SER A 124 -11.36 -31.63 -5.88
C SER A 124 -11.45 -32.04 -7.36
N ASP A 125 -11.62 -33.33 -7.61
CA ASP A 125 -11.79 -33.88 -8.96
C ASP A 125 -12.99 -33.22 -9.66
N ASN A 126 -12.83 -32.90 -10.94
CA ASN A 126 -13.85 -32.27 -11.79
C ASN A 126 -14.43 -30.96 -11.25
N GLN A 127 -13.67 -30.21 -10.44
CA GLN A 127 -14.09 -28.90 -9.94
C GLN A 127 -14.24 -27.90 -11.09
N PRO A 128 -15.46 -27.40 -11.39
CA PRO A 128 -15.72 -26.54 -12.55
C PRO A 128 -15.31 -25.07 -12.34
N THR A 129 -15.17 -24.66 -11.07
CA THR A 129 -14.87 -23.28 -10.67
C THR A 129 -13.92 -23.25 -9.48
N VAL A 130 -12.87 -22.42 -9.54
CA VAL A 130 -11.95 -22.14 -8.44
C VAL A 130 -12.13 -20.69 -7.96
N PRO A 131 -12.69 -20.46 -6.76
CA PRO A 131 -12.80 -19.12 -6.19
C PRO A 131 -11.45 -18.65 -5.62
N ILE A 132 -10.99 -17.48 -6.05
CA ILE A 132 -9.79 -16.80 -5.54
C ILE A 132 -10.22 -15.58 -4.74
N LYS A 133 -10.12 -15.68 -3.42
CA LYS A 133 -10.40 -14.56 -2.52
C LYS A 133 -9.16 -13.69 -2.37
N VAL A 134 -9.24 -12.44 -2.77
CA VAL A 134 -8.16 -11.46 -2.70
C VAL A 134 -8.31 -10.65 -1.42
N TYR A 135 -7.22 -10.47 -0.67
CA TYR A 135 -7.18 -9.72 0.57
C TYR A 135 -6.17 -8.59 0.48
N GLU A 136 -6.42 -7.50 1.21
CA GLU A 136 -5.48 -6.41 1.43
C GLU A 136 -5.25 -6.18 2.94
N GLY A 137 -3.99 -6.03 3.34
CA GLY A 137 -3.68 -5.74 4.74
C GLY A 137 -2.26 -6.13 5.15
N LYS A 138 -2.04 -6.24 6.47
CA LYS A 138 -0.72 -6.55 7.07
C LYS A 138 -0.77 -7.81 7.96
N GLY A 139 -1.96 -8.35 8.23
CA GLY A 139 -2.16 -9.49 9.11
C GLY A 139 -1.72 -10.82 8.46
N PRO A 140 -1.22 -11.79 9.24
CA PRO A 140 -0.84 -13.11 8.71
C PRO A 140 -2.06 -13.98 8.36
N LEU A 141 -3.22 -13.70 8.98
CA LEU A 141 -4.46 -14.46 8.80
C LEU A 141 -5.50 -13.61 8.06
N LYS A 142 -6.34 -14.27 7.24
CA LYS A 142 -7.36 -13.58 6.43
C LYS A 142 -8.34 -12.72 7.25
N LYS A 143 -8.64 -13.14 8.48
CA LYS A 143 -9.62 -12.47 9.37
C LYS A 143 -9.17 -11.10 9.84
N ASP A 144 -7.86 -10.84 9.79
CA ASP A 144 -7.26 -9.59 10.24
C ASP A 144 -6.99 -8.63 9.06
N ASN A 145 -7.47 -8.99 7.87
CA ASN A 145 -7.29 -8.26 6.62
C ASN A 145 -8.65 -7.95 5.97
N HIS A 146 -8.66 -6.96 5.10
CA HIS A 146 -9.83 -6.57 4.34
C HIS A 146 -9.98 -7.45 3.09
N LEU A 147 -11.21 -7.76 2.68
CA LEU A 147 -11.54 -8.56 1.50
C LEU A 147 -12.11 -7.64 0.40
N PRO A 148 -11.27 -7.12 -0.52
CA PRO A 148 -11.76 -6.34 -1.65
C PRO A 148 -12.74 -7.11 -2.54
N GLY A 149 -12.50 -8.41 -2.75
CA GLY A 149 -13.33 -9.19 -3.65
C GLY A 149 -12.91 -10.64 -3.83
N THR A 150 -13.77 -11.38 -4.53
CA THR A 150 -13.55 -12.77 -4.91
C THR A 150 -13.60 -12.87 -6.43
N LEU A 151 -12.63 -13.56 -7.01
CA LEU A 151 -12.52 -13.82 -8.45
C LEU A 151 -12.78 -15.30 -8.69
N ASP A 152 -13.82 -15.62 -9.44
CA ASP A 152 -14.15 -17.01 -9.78
C ASP A 152 -13.53 -17.39 -11.12
N LEU A 153 -12.56 -18.31 -11.09
CA LEU A 153 -12.05 -18.95 -12.29
C LEU A 153 -13.04 -20.03 -12.72
N THR A 154 -13.91 -19.72 -13.67
CA THR A 154 -14.96 -20.62 -14.18
C THR A 154 -14.54 -21.33 -15.47
N GLY A 155 -15.29 -22.36 -15.86
CA GLY A 155 -15.07 -23.07 -17.13
C GLY A 155 -13.87 -24.02 -17.11
N ILE A 156 -13.48 -24.49 -15.92
CA ILE A 156 -12.38 -25.45 -15.76
C ILE A 156 -12.85 -26.81 -16.31
N PRO A 157 -12.13 -27.41 -17.28
CA PRO A 157 -12.48 -28.72 -17.80
C PRO A 157 -12.45 -29.79 -16.70
N PRO A 158 -13.31 -30.83 -16.77
CA PRO A 158 -13.25 -31.95 -15.84
C PRO A 158 -11.87 -32.62 -15.85
N VAL A 159 -11.14 -32.54 -14.74
CA VAL A 159 -9.81 -33.13 -14.54
C VAL A 159 -9.69 -33.70 -13.13
N GLU A 160 -8.87 -34.74 -12.95
CA GLU A 160 -8.50 -35.20 -11.61
C GLU A 160 -7.70 -34.10 -10.89
N SER A 161 -8.04 -33.82 -9.63
CA SER A 161 -7.27 -32.91 -8.79
C SER A 161 -5.87 -33.49 -8.60
N PRO A 162 -4.80 -32.68 -8.72
CA PRO A 162 -3.47 -33.12 -8.34
C PRO A 162 -3.48 -33.38 -6.84
N ARG A 163 -3.76 -34.63 -6.46
CA ARG A 163 -3.59 -35.12 -5.09
C ARG A 163 -2.19 -34.69 -4.66
N LEU A 164 -2.08 -34.07 -3.49
CA LEU A 164 -0.82 -33.75 -2.78
C LEU A 164 -0.01 -35.04 -2.49
N LYS A 165 0.37 -35.79 -3.52
CA LYS A 165 1.29 -36.91 -3.49
C LYS A 165 2.68 -36.36 -3.83
N SER A 166 3.26 -35.49 -2.99
CA SER A 166 4.74 -35.30 -2.95
C SER A 166 5.30 -34.29 -1.95
N LEU A 167 4.54 -33.45 -1.25
CA LEU A 167 5.14 -32.48 -0.30
C LEU A 167 5.42 -33.02 1.12
N LEU A 168 5.46 -34.36 1.28
CA LEU A 168 6.02 -35.05 2.45
C LEU A 168 7.11 -36.01 1.98
N ARG A 169 8.25 -35.46 1.58
CA ARG A 169 9.60 -36.06 1.71
C ARG A 169 10.60 -34.96 1.99
#